data_AF-A0A4Q3H6P2-F1
#
_entry.id   AF-A0A4Q3H6P2-F1
#
_cell.length_a   1.000
_cell.length_b   1.000
_cell.length_c   1.000
_cell.angle_alpha   90.00
_cell.angle_beta   90.00
_cell.angle_gamma   90.00
#
_symmetry.space_group_name_H-M   'P 1'
#
loop_
_entity.id
_entity.type
_entity.pdbx_description
1 polymer ?
#
loop_
_entity_poly.entity_id
_entity_poly.type
_entity_poly.pdbx_seq_one_letter_code
_entity_poly.pdbx_strand_id
1 'polypeptide(L)' 'LRGGDVVILGGGMPVTAEGVVVGAIGISSGTVHQDAEIAKQAVQEFEALAGQAKPVGSA' A
#
# COMPACT_ATOMS: atom_id res chain seq x y z
N LEU A 1 3.61 21.52 2.31
CA LEU A 1 4.15 20.22 1.83
C LEU A 1 5.28 20.56 0.85
N ARG A 2 6.40 19.85 0.87
CA ARG A 2 7.55 20.12 -0.01
C ARG A 2 7.15 19.85 -1.47
N GLY A 3 6.72 20.86 -2.22
CA GLY A 3 6.54 20.78 -3.69
C GLY A 3 5.59 19.71 -4.27
N GLY A 4 4.89 18.90 -3.46
CA GLY A 4 4.07 17.77 -3.94
C GLY A 4 4.49 16.41 -3.36
N ASP A 5 5.58 16.33 -2.60
CA ASP A 5 6.13 15.08 -2.05
C ASP A 5 5.20 14.38 -1.03
N VAL A 6 4.26 15.12 -0.46
CA VAL A 6 3.35 14.64 0.59
C VAL A 6 1.94 15.08 0.25
N VAL A 7 0.98 14.17 0.44
CA VAL A 7 -0.44 14.37 0.21
C VAL A 7 -1.20 13.97 1.48
N ILE A 8 -2.17 14.78 1.91
CA ILE A 8 -2.98 14.55 3.13
C ILE A 8 -4.34 13.91 2.82
N LEU A 9 -4.68 13.73 1.55
CA LEU A 9 -5.89 13.05 1.11
C LEU A 9 -5.74 11.53 1.30
N GLY A 10 -6.86 10.85 1.56
CA GLY A 10 -6.90 9.39 1.60
C GLY A 10 -6.56 8.75 0.25
N GLY A 11 -6.19 7.47 0.27
CA GLY A 11 -5.72 6.72 -0.91
C GLY A 11 -4.33 6.11 -0.77
N GLY A 12 -3.60 6.47 0.30
CA GLY A 12 -2.34 5.83 0.69
C GLY A 12 -2.52 4.92 1.91
N MET A 13 -1.94 3.72 1.88
CA MET A 13 -1.96 2.75 2.99
C MET A 13 -0.57 2.12 3.18
N PRO A 14 -0.03 2.03 4.42
CA PRO A 14 1.23 1.35 4.66
C PRO A 14 1.09 -0.17 4.45
N VAL A 15 2.18 -0.81 4.05
CA VAL A 15 2.32 -2.27 4.01
C VAL A 15 3.23 -2.69 5.14
N THR A 16 2.78 -3.65 5.94
CA THR A 16 3.55 -4.14 7.09
C THR A 16 3.92 -5.61 6.93
N ALA A 17 5.11 -5.98 7.42
CA ALA A 17 5.53 -7.36 7.58
C ALA A 17 6.16 -7.49 8.97
N GLU A 18 5.72 -8.48 9.76
CA GLU A 18 6.22 -8.71 11.12
C GLU A 18 6.13 -7.45 12.03
N GLY A 19 5.10 -6.63 11.83
CA GLY A 19 4.91 -5.38 12.56
C GLY A 19 5.81 -4.22 12.13
N VAL A 20 6.63 -4.39 11.08
CA VAL A 20 7.50 -3.36 10.51
C VAL A 20 6.90 -2.84 9.21
N VAL A 21 6.89 -1.52 9.01
CA VAL A 21 6.49 -0.91 7.72
C VAL A 21 7.60 -1.16 6.69
N VAL A 22 7.26 -1.88 5.62
CA VAL A 22 8.19 -2.22 4.53
C VAL A 22 7.93 -1.42 3.26
N GLY A 23 6.81 -0.69 3.21
CA GLY A 23 6.43 0.13 2.06
C GLY A 23 5.03 0.70 2.22
N ALA A 24 4.45 1.19 1.11
CA ALA A 24 3.08 1.67 1.05
C ALA A 24 2.51 1.50 -0.36
N ILE A 25 1.19 1.40 -0.46
CA ILE A 25 0.43 1.44 -1.72
C ILE A 25 -0.33 2.77 -1.77
N GLY A 26 -0.28 3.44 -2.92
CA GLY A 26 -0.98 4.71 -3.16
C GLY A 26 -1.81 4.66 -4.44
N ILE A 27 -3.08 5.06 -4.35
CA ILE A 27 -4.04 5.16 -5.45
C ILE A 27 -4.47 6.63 -5.58
N SER A 28 -4.54 7.12 -6.82
CA SER A 28 -4.93 8.51 -7.10
C SER A 28 -5.59 8.58 -8.47
N SER A 29 -6.91 8.75 -8.51
CA SER A 29 -7.67 9.08 -9.74
C SER A 29 -9.15 9.31 -9.43
N GLY A 30 -9.70 8.52 -8.51
CA GLY A 30 -11.11 8.54 -8.17
C GLY A 30 -11.46 9.62 -7.13
N THR A 31 -12.63 9.44 -6.53
CA THR A 31 -12.92 10.14 -5.27
C THR A 31 -11.99 9.62 -4.16
N VAL A 32 -11.71 10.47 -3.17
CA VAL A 32 -10.90 10.07 -2.00
C VAL A 32 -11.40 8.77 -1.35
N HIS A 33 -12.73 8.57 -1.32
CA HIS A 33 -13.32 7.35 -0.78
C HIS A 33 -13.03 6.11 -1.65
N GLN A 34 -13.15 6.22 -2.98
CA GLN A 34 -12.82 5.13 -3.89
C GLN A 34 -11.33 4.77 -3.81
N ASP A 35 -10.45 5.76 -3.82
CA ASP A 35 -9.01 5.55 -3.75
C ASP A 35 -8.63 4.87 -2.43
N ALA A 36 -9.24 5.27 -1.31
CA ALA A 36 -9.03 4.64 0.00
C ALA A 36 -9.51 3.18 0.05
N GLU A 37 -10.68 2.86 -0.50
CA GLU A 37 -11.21 1.49 -0.53
C GLU A 37 -10.34 0.57 -1.41
N ILE A 38 -9.90 1.06 -2.58
CA ILE A 38 -9.00 0.30 -3.45
C ILE A 38 -7.64 0.07 -2.77
N ALA A 39 -7.05 1.11 -2.18
CA ALA A 39 -5.78 0.99 -1.47
C ALA A 39 -5.85 -0.01 -0.31
N LYS A 40 -6.95 0.01 0.46
CA LYS A 40 -7.20 -0.95 1.54
C LYS A 40 -7.29 -2.39 1.03
N GLN A 41 -8.09 -2.64 0.00
CA GLN A 41 -8.25 -3.99 -0.57
C GLN A 41 -6.92 -4.49 -1.15
N ALA A 42 -6.13 -3.63 -1.79
CA ALA A 42 -4.84 -3.98 -2.35
C ALA A 42 -3.84 -4.42 -1.27
N VAL A 43 -3.77 -3.71 -0.13
CA VAL A 43 -2.91 -4.11 1.00
C VAL A 43 -3.36 -5.45 1.59
N GLN A 44 -4.66 -5.63 1.80
CA GLN A 44 -5.21 -6.89 2.35
C GLN A 44 -4.87 -8.09 1.46
N GLU A 45 -5.04 -7.96 0.15
CA GLU A 45 -4.73 -9.04 -0.78
C GLU A 45 -3.21 -9.30 -0.85
N PHE A 46 -2.40 -8.24 -0.84
CA PHE A 46 -0.94 -8.38 -0.81
C PHE A 46 -0.46 -9.14 0.44
N GLU A 47 -0.99 -8.81 1.61
CA GLU A 47 -0.68 -9.50 2.86
C GLU A 47 -1.14 -10.98 2.83
N ALA A 48 -2.30 -11.27 2.23
CA ALA A 48 -2.80 -12.64 2.06
C ALA A 48 -1.93 -13.48 1.08
N LEU A 49 -1.38 -12.85 0.03
CA LEU A 49 -0.49 -13.47 -0.94
C LEU A 49 0.94 -13.66 -0.40
N ALA A 50 1.42 -12.81 0.50
CA ALA A 50 2.73 -12.95 1.12
C ALA A 50 2.89 -14.28 1.87
N GLY A 51 1.81 -14.82 2.42
CA GLY A 51 1.78 -16.17 3.00
C GLY A 51 1.95 -17.31 1.97
N GLN A 52 1.93 -17.01 0.68
CA GLN A 52 1.99 -17.96 -0.44
C GLN A 52 3.16 -17.69 -1.41
N ALA A 53 3.95 -16.64 -1.19
CA ALA A 53 5.00 -16.22 -2.10
C ALA A 53 6.24 -17.15 -2.01
N LYS A 54 6.68 -17.67 -3.16
CA LYS A 54 7.98 -18.34 -3.29
C LYS A 54 9.09 -17.29 -3.06
N PRO A 55 10.14 -17.58 -2.27
CA PRO A 55 11.22 -16.63 -2.06
C PRO A 55 11.79 -16.19 -3.42
N VAL A 56 11.73 -14.89 -3.70
CA VAL A 56 12.51 -14.28 -4.77
C VAL A 56 13.96 -14.46 -4.35
N GLY A 57 14.66 -15.32 -5.08
CA GLY A 57 16.02 -15.73 -4.76
C GLY A 57 16.94 -14.53 -4.53
N SER A 58 17.78 -14.65 -3.51
CA SER A 58 18.90 -13.77 -3.23
C SER A 58 19.80 -13.68 -4.47
N ALA A 59 19.98 -12.47 -4.98
CA ALA A 59 21.16 -12.14 -5.78
C ALA A 59 22.37 -12.00 -4.85
#